data_AF-A0A4Q3AJ38-F1
#
_entry.id   AF-A0A4Q3AJ38-F1
#
_cell.length_a   1.000
_cell.length_b   1.000
_cell.length_c   1.000
_cell.angle_alpha   90.00
_cell.angle_beta   90.00
_cell.angle_gamma   90.00
#
_symmetry.space_group_name_H-M   'P 1'
#
loop_
_entity.id
_entity.type
_entity.pdbx_description
1 polymer ?
#
loop_
_entity_poly.entity_id
_entity_poly.type
_entity_poly.pdbx_seq_one_letter_code
_entity_poly.pdbx_strand_id
1 'polypeptide(L)'
;MKSILSPFNNTRAAALSLGSFAALLHIAAAVPTISYNTGSLGKLADGASTTGVVVDQPGAIAAYQDFSSSYSLGDRTEIPFLPELNPPSNSPFTIEFWAKPTASDDADAPIGNRLGGSVDRSGWVFFQRASGWNLRMYNGNGTQNGWDITAGPAPLNVWTHVVAVWSGTEAKLFINGAEATTTNNGPGGYNANTTEMFRVGALIGGDNGYAGAIDDVAFYPTALSPTQISTHHTTASSTVPGAYSSAVLADGAILYLQQNPPSAKLEITSLLPLTTKVTFTGILAQSEDLTTWSDLTTATSPYTPASPQPGKLFFRAHR
;
A
#
# COMPACT_ATOMS: atom_id res chain seq x y z
N MET A 1 33.99 -55.57 -17.78
CA MET A 1 34.58 -55.70 -16.43
C MET A 1 36.07 -55.36 -16.54
N LYS A 2 36.55 -54.42 -15.70
CA LYS A 2 37.92 -53.84 -15.57
C LYS A 2 38.35 -52.88 -16.71
N SER A 3 38.43 -51.56 -16.59
CA SER A 3 38.88 -50.58 -15.56
C SER A 3 40.31 -50.02 -15.80
N ILE A 4 40.32 -48.71 -16.11
CA ILE A 4 41.16 -47.63 -15.54
C ILE A 4 42.62 -47.48 -16.03
N LEU A 5 42.92 -46.28 -16.55
CA LEU A 5 43.95 -45.34 -16.05
C LEU A 5 43.85 -43.96 -16.77
N SER A 6 43.60 -42.91 -15.98
CA SER A 6 44.13 -41.53 -16.18
C SER A 6 45.47 -41.42 -15.37
N PRO A 7 46.28 -40.33 -15.32
CA PRO A 7 45.93 -38.89 -15.28
C PRO A 7 46.95 -37.87 -15.91
N PHE A 8 46.65 -36.56 -15.74
CA PHE A 8 47.51 -35.34 -15.79
C PHE A 8 47.88 -34.70 -17.16
N ASN A 9 47.89 -33.38 -17.42
CA ASN A 9 47.50 -32.15 -16.69
C ASN A 9 47.54 -30.89 -17.63
N ASN A 10 46.86 -29.81 -17.22
CA ASN A 10 47.20 -28.37 -17.40
C ASN A 10 46.80 -27.51 -18.63
N THR A 11 45.76 -26.68 -18.39
CA THR A 11 45.72 -25.18 -18.41
C THR A 11 46.30 -24.37 -19.58
N ARG A 12 45.48 -23.49 -20.20
CA ARG A 12 45.49 -22.02 -19.99
C ARG A 12 44.50 -21.28 -20.93
N ALA A 13 43.72 -20.39 -20.33
CA ALA A 13 42.92 -19.34 -20.97
C ALA A 13 43.77 -18.09 -21.26
N ALA A 14 43.41 -17.33 -22.31
CA ALA A 14 43.65 -15.90 -22.60
C ALA A 14 43.44 -15.66 -24.12
N ALA A 15 42.92 -14.55 -24.67
CA ALA A 15 42.45 -13.28 -24.12
C ALA A 15 41.59 -12.51 -25.16
N LEU A 16 40.76 -11.64 -24.59
CA LEU A 16 40.04 -10.43 -25.04
C LEU A 16 40.29 -9.84 -26.46
N SER A 17 39.20 -9.36 -27.06
CA SER A 17 39.17 -8.06 -27.76
C SER A 17 38.15 -7.14 -27.10
N LEU A 18 38.62 -6.03 -26.51
CA LEU A 18 37.78 -4.94 -26.00
C LEU A 18 37.09 -4.22 -27.17
N GLY A 19 35.79 -4.45 -27.33
CA GLY A 19 34.88 -3.55 -28.03
C GLY A 19 34.07 -2.79 -26.99
N SER A 20 34.26 -1.48 -26.93
CA SER A 20 33.66 -0.57 -25.95
C SER A 20 32.13 -0.66 -25.93
N PHE A 21 31.57 -1.45 -25.00
CA PHE A 21 30.20 -1.25 -24.57
C PHE A 21 30.20 -0.03 -23.65
N ALA A 22 29.86 1.14 -24.20
CA ALA A 22 29.36 2.22 -23.39
C ALA A 22 28.11 1.69 -22.67
N ALA A 23 28.26 1.38 -21.38
CA ALA A 23 27.11 1.21 -20.52
C ALA A 23 26.42 2.57 -20.47
N LEU A 24 25.39 2.75 -21.29
CA LEU A 24 24.42 3.80 -21.04
C LEU A 24 23.72 3.39 -19.75
N LEU A 25 24.22 3.91 -18.63
CA LEU A 25 23.45 3.98 -17.41
C LEU A 25 22.30 4.95 -17.73
N HIS A 26 21.23 4.42 -18.34
CA HIS A 26 19.94 5.05 -18.23
C HIS A 26 19.63 5.01 -16.73
N ILE A 27 19.87 6.13 -16.06
CA ILE A 27 19.07 6.48 -14.89
C ILE A 27 17.67 6.67 -15.49
N ALA A 28 16.94 5.57 -15.67
CA ALA A 28 15.50 5.67 -15.74
C ALA A 28 15.13 6.38 -14.45
N ALA A 29 14.60 7.61 -14.56
CA ALA A 29 13.96 8.24 -13.43
C ALA A 29 13.02 7.17 -12.85
N ALA A 30 13.24 6.79 -11.59
CA ALA A 30 12.42 5.78 -10.95
C ALA A 30 10.97 6.23 -11.15
N VAL A 31 10.22 5.47 -11.96
CA VAL A 31 8.84 5.82 -12.25
C VAL A 31 8.10 5.77 -10.91
N PRO A 32 7.33 6.80 -10.52
CA PRO A 32 6.56 6.76 -9.29
C PRO A 32 5.75 5.46 -9.26
N THR A 33 5.95 4.66 -8.21
CA THR A 33 5.23 3.39 -8.09
C THR A 33 3.75 3.71 -7.87
N ILE A 34 2.87 3.05 -8.63
CA ILE A 34 1.43 3.20 -8.43
C ILE A 34 1.00 2.27 -7.29
N SER A 35 0.37 2.84 -6.27
CA SER A 35 -0.34 2.10 -5.22
C SER A 35 -1.80 1.95 -5.64
N TYR A 36 -2.17 0.76 -6.11
CA TYR A 36 -3.52 0.52 -6.62
C TYR A 36 -4.57 0.49 -5.52
N ASN A 37 -5.68 1.19 -5.75
CA ASN A 37 -6.88 1.08 -4.94
C ASN A 37 -7.73 -0.11 -5.39
N THR A 38 -8.03 -0.99 -4.45
CA THR A 38 -8.92 -2.15 -4.64
C THR A 38 -10.33 -1.92 -4.08
N GLY A 39 -10.55 -0.80 -3.39
CA GLY A 39 -11.85 -0.36 -2.90
C GLY A 39 -12.76 0.14 -4.03
N SER A 40 -14.02 0.46 -3.68
CA SER A 40 -15.05 0.78 -4.68
C SER A 40 -14.84 2.09 -5.46
N LEU A 41 -13.94 2.99 -5.04
CA LEU A 41 -13.54 4.15 -5.87
C LEU A 41 -12.70 3.73 -7.09
N GLY A 42 -12.19 2.50 -7.11
CA GLY A 42 -11.31 1.98 -8.16
C GLY A 42 -10.15 2.93 -8.46
N LYS A 43 -9.79 3.02 -9.75
CA LYS A 43 -8.63 3.78 -10.22
C LYS A 43 -8.63 5.29 -9.91
N LEU A 44 -9.79 5.86 -9.56
CA LEU A 44 -9.87 7.28 -9.20
C LEU A 44 -9.07 7.58 -7.92
N ALA A 45 -8.93 6.57 -7.06
CA ALA A 45 -8.21 6.67 -5.80
C ALA A 45 -6.87 5.90 -5.81
N ASP A 46 -6.34 5.59 -7.00
CA ASP A 46 -4.96 5.07 -7.10
C ASP A 46 -3.98 6.12 -6.57
N GLY A 47 -2.99 5.66 -5.79
CA GLY A 47 -1.95 6.50 -5.22
C GLY A 47 -0.71 6.56 -6.09
N ALA A 48 -0.10 7.74 -6.20
CA ALA A 48 1.21 7.94 -6.81
C ALA A 48 2.28 8.06 -5.72
N SER A 49 3.22 7.12 -5.69
CA SER A 49 4.32 7.11 -4.71
C SER A 49 5.53 7.91 -5.18
N THR A 50 6.20 8.63 -4.28
CA THR A 50 7.52 9.19 -4.55
C THR A 50 8.55 8.09 -4.80
N THR A 51 9.66 8.45 -5.43
CA THR A 51 10.69 7.48 -5.85
C THR A 51 11.40 6.77 -4.70
N GLY A 52 11.37 7.32 -3.48
CA GLY A 52 11.98 6.69 -2.30
C GLY A 52 11.06 5.70 -1.57
N VAL A 53 9.77 5.64 -1.93
CA VAL A 53 8.87 4.60 -1.39
C VAL A 53 9.32 3.23 -1.88
N VAL A 54 9.68 2.35 -0.95
CA VAL A 54 10.11 0.99 -1.24
C VAL A 54 8.91 0.06 -1.08
N VAL A 55 8.41 -0.47 -2.18
CA VAL A 55 7.31 -1.44 -2.20
C VAL A 55 7.79 -2.88 -1.96
N ASP A 56 6.86 -3.83 -1.87
CA ASP A 56 7.13 -5.27 -1.71
C ASP A 56 7.91 -5.65 -0.45
N GLN A 57 7.74 -4.87 0.60
CA GLN A 57 8.31 -5.21 1.89
C GLN A 57 7.41 -6.23 2.60
N PRO A 58 7.92 -7.08 3.50
CA PRO A 58 7.08 -8.01 4.24
C PRO A 58 5.90 -7.28 4.90
N GLY A 59 4.68 -7.75 4.63
CA GLY A 59 3.46 -7.11 5.11
C GLY A 59 3.05 -7.46 6.54
N ALA A 60 1.90 -6.97 6.96
CA ALA A 60 1.32 -7.16 8.29
C ALA A 60 0.48 -8.43 8.41
N ILE A 61 -0.06 -8.92 7.31
CA ILE A 61 -0.98 -10.06 7.24
C ILE A 61 -0.17 -11.36 7.10
N ALA A 62 -0.58 -12.38 7.86
CA ALA A 62 0.09 -13.69 7.87
C ALA A 62 -0.08 -14.50 6.57
N ALA A 63 -0.92 -14.02 5.64
CA ALA A 63 -1.14 -14.65 4.35
C ALA A 63 0.16 -14.69 3.53
N TYR A 64 0.31 -15.74 2.73
CA TYR A 64 1.46 -15.85 1.85
C TYR A 64 1.46 -14.75 0.78
N GLN A 65 2.63 -14.12 0.58
CA GLN A 65 2.82 -12.98 -0.34
C GLN A 65 2.00 -11.75 0.03
N ASP A 66 1.95 -11.45 1.32
CA ASP A 66 1.51 -10.15 1.81
C ASP A 66 2.66 -9.13 1.80
N PHE A 67 2.40 -7.95 1.25
CA PHE A 67 3.37 -6.91 0.94
C PHE A 67 2.91 -5.54 1.42
N SER A 68 3.81 -4.86 2.10
CA SER A 68 3.66 -3.47 2.54
C SER A 68 4.52 -2.50 1.71
N SER A 69 4.35 -1.21 1.97
CA SER A 69 5.26 -0.16 1.49
C SER A 69 6.04 0.44 2.65
N SER A 70 7.35 0.63 2.46
CA SER A 70 8.23 1.32 3.39
C SER A 70 8.53 2.75 2.94
N TYR A 71 8.48 3.65 3.91
CA TYR A 71 8.67 5.08 3.74
C TYR A 71 9.90 5.54 4.52
N SER A 72 10.66 6.47 3.94
CA SER A 72 11.81 7.10 4.58
C SER A 72 11.61 8.62 4.61
N LEU A 73 11.30 9.15 5.79
CA LEU A 73 11.35 10.57 6.16
C LEU A 73 11.09 11.55 5.00
N GLY A 74 9.83 11.63 4.57
CA GLY A 74 9.35 12.57 3.55
C GLY A 74 8.90 11.89 2.26
N ASP A 75 9.28 10.64 2.07
CA ASP A 75 8.65 9.76 1.09
C ASP A 75 7.16 9.59 1.35
N ARG A 76 6.37 9.55 0.28
CA ARG A 76 4.92 9.51 0.40
C ARG A 76 4.23 8.90 -0.80
N THR A 77 3.03 8.39 -0.56
CA THR A 77 2.05 8.02 -1.58
C THR A 77 0.92 9.04 -1.53
N GLU A 78 0.60 9.65 -2.67
CA GLU A 78 -0.43 10.69 -2.79
C GLU A 78 -1.63 10.16 -3.58
N ILE A 79 -2.79 10.16 -2.95
CA ILE A 79 -4.08 9.85 -3.57
C ILE A 79 -4.75 11.19 -3.91
N PRO A 80 -5.22 11.39 -5.15
CA PRO A 80 -5.88 12.64 -5.55
C PRO A 80 -7.00 13.05 -4.59
N PHE A 81 -7.25 14.35 -4.48
CA PHE A 81 -8.41 14.83 -3.72
C PHE A 81 -9.70 14.23 -4.31
N LEU A 82 -10.45 13.57 -3.45
CA LEU A 82 -11.78 13.02 -3.74
C LEU A 82 -12.74 13.42 -2.62
N PRO A 83 -13.93 13.97 -2.92
CA PRO A 83 -14.90 14.33 -1.89
C PRO A 83 -15.36 13.14 -1.06
N GLU A 84 -15.35 11.92 -1.61
CA GLU A 84 -15.71 10.68 -0.92
C GLU A 84 -14.72 10.32 0.21
N LEU A 85 -13.46 10.78 0.13
CA LEU A 85 -12.44 10.64 1.17
C LEU A 85 -12.39 11.86 2.12
N ASN A 86 -13.31 12.81 1.96
CA ASN A 86 -13.42 14.03 2.75
C ASN A 86 -14.90 14.28 3.15
N PRO A 87 -15.54 13.33 3.84
CA PRO A 87 -16.95 13.44 4.21
C PRO A 87 -17.21 14.67 5.10
N PRO A 88 -18.39 15.31 4.98
CA PRO A 88 -18.73 16.48 5.79
C PRO A 88 -18.81 16.12 7.27
N SER A 89 -18.77 17.14 8.14
CA SER A 89 -18.56 16.97 9.57
C SER A 89 -19.56 16.06 10.29
N ASN A 90 -20.80 16.03 9.83
CA ASN A 90 -21.89 15.23 10.37
C ASN A 90 -22.03 13.83 9.73
N SER A 91 -21.15 13.48 8.78
CA SER A 91 -21.15 12.16 8.14
C SER A 91 -20.11 11.26 8.80
N PRO A 92 -20.46 10.00 9.12
CA PRO A 92 -19.52 9.08 9.74
C PRO A 92 -18.49 8.58 8.74
N PHE A 93 -17.32 8.18 9.23
CA PHE A 93 -16.30 7.48 8.45
C PHE A 93 -15.34 6.71 9.34
N THR A 94 -14.57 5.82 8.73
CA THR A 94 -13.52 5.04 9.40
C THR A 94 -12.24 5.09 8.58
N ILE A 95 -11.11 5.19 9.27
CA ILE A 95 -9.76 5.09 8.69
C ILE A 95 -9.08 3.91 9.36
N GLU A 96 -8.50 3.01 8.58
CA GLU A 96 -7.81 1.80 9.03
C GLU A 96 -6.46 1.68 8.32
N PHE A 97 -5.43 1.23 9.06
CA PHE A 97 -4.13 0.90 8.50
C PHE A 97 -3.34 0.01 9.48
N TRP A 98 -2.34 -0.67 8.95
CA TRP A 98 -1.27 -1.27 9.73
C TRP A 98 -0.01 -0.43 9.62
N ALA A 99 0.70 -0.25 10.72
CA ALA A 99 1.95 0.49 10.76
C ALA A 99 3.02 -0.23 11.57
N LYS A 100 4.26 -0.17 11.09
CA LYS A 100 5.46 -0.68 11.75
C LYS A 100 6.55 0.38 11.70
N PRO A 101 6.60 1.31 12.67
CA PRO A 101 7.59 2.37 12.71
C PRO A 101 9.00 1.80 12.88
N THR A 102 10.00 2.42 12.28
CA THR A 102 11.42 2.07 12.51
C THR A 102 12.17 3.17 13.24
N ALA A 103 11.62 4.39 13.25
CA ALA A 103 12.06 5.52 14.05
C ALA A 103 10.86 6.29 14.61
N SER A 104 11.11 7.27 15.46
CA SER A 104 10.10 8.16 16.03
C SER A 104 10.74 9.52 16.30
N ASP A 105 10.18 10.60 15.77
CA ASP A 105 10.55 11.99 16.13
C ASP A 105 9.48 12.70 16.99
N ASP A 106 8.47 11.95 17.41
CA ASP A 106 7.28 12.42 18.14
C ASP A 106 6.38 13.35 17.30
N ALA A 107 6.54 13.40 15.98
CA ALA A 107 5.75 14.19 15.06
C ALA A 107 5.53 13.52 13.69
N ASP A 108 6.01 12.30 13.47
CA ASP A 108 5.84 11.54 12.23
C ASP A 108 4.36 11.32 11.89
N ALA A 109 4.00 11.47 10.61
CA ALA A 109 2.62 11.39 10.12
C ALA A 109 2.47 10.21 9.12
N PRO A 110 2.09 9.01 9.59
CA PRO A 110 1.90 7.86 8.70
C PRO A 110 0.80 8.09 7.66
N ILE A 111 -0.31 8.75 8.01
CA ILE A 111 -1.42 9.01 7.09
C ILE A 111 -2.16 10.30 7.45
N GLY A 112 -2.73 10.98 6.44
CA GLY A 112 -3.54 12.18 6.65
C GLY A 112 -4.03 12.83 5.37
N ASN A 113 -5.01 13.72 5.48
CA ASN A 113 -5.52 14.56 4.37
C ASN A 113 -5.60 16.05 4.75
N ARG A 114 -4.86 16.46 5.77
CA ARG A 114 -4.95 17.80 6.35
C ARG A 114 -4.64 18.90 5.34
N LEU A 115 -5.57 19.84 5.22
CA LEU A 115 -5.33 21.17 4.66
C LEU A 115 -4.44 21.98 5.61
N GLY A 116 -3.21 22.22 5.18
CA GLY A 116 -2.23 23.03 5.91
C GLY A 116 -2.50 24.52 5.81
N GLY A 117 -1.65 25.32 6.47
CA GLY A 117 -1.73 26.79 6.44
C GLY A 117 -1.85 27.45 7.82
N SER A 118 -1.78 28.78 7.81
CA SER A 118 -1.96 29.66 8.99
C SER A 118 -3.42 30.10 9.20
N VAL A 119 -4.32 29.72 8.30
CA VAL A 119 -5.75 30.03 8.36
C VAL A 119 -6.53 28.76 8.05
N ASP A 120 -7.55 28.51 8.88
CA ASP A 120 -8.62 27.51 8.72
C ASP A 120 -8.16 26.09 8.31
N ARG A 121 -7.24 25.52 9.09
CA ARG A 121 -6.84 24.12 8.95
C ARG A 121 -8.06 23.20 9.03
N SER A 122 -8.12 22.23 8.12
CA SER A 122 -9.20 21.25 8.02
C SER A 122 -8.64 19.86 7.68
N GLY A 123 -9.48 18.84 7.66
CA GLY A 123 -9.09 17.45 7.51
C GLY A 123 -8.57 16.83 8.81
N TRP A 124 -7.77 15.78 8.67
CA TRP A 124 -7.24 15.01 9.79
C TRP A 124 -5.82 14.49 9.49
N VAL A 125 -5.09 14.15 10.56
CA VAL A 125 -3.77 13.52 10.52
C VAL A 125 -3.69 12.47 11.62
N PHE A 126 -3.11 11.32 11.32
CA PHE A 126 -2.53 10.46 12.34
C PHE A 126 -1.08 10.87 12.58
N PHE A 127 -0.69 11.02 13.84
CA PHE A 127 0.69 11.18 14.27
C PHE A 127 1.14 9.96 15.06
N GLN A 128 2.38 9.54 14.85
CA GLN A 128 3.12 8.72 15.80
C GLN A 128 3.70 9.64 16.88
N ARG A 129 3.34 9.38 18.13
CA ARG A 129 3.85 10.10 19.30
C ARG A 129 4.56 9.12 20.23
N ALA A 130 5.44 9.63 21.09
CA ALA A 130 6.01 8.90 22.21
C ALA A 130 4.92 8.35 23.15
N SER A 131 3.77 9.03 23.22
CA SER A 131 2.60 8.63 24.00
C SER A 131 1.64 7.69 23.26
N GLY A 132 1.84 7.43 21.96
CA GLY A 132 0.98 6.53 21.20
C GLY A 132 0.60 7.00 19.80
N TRP A 133 -0.43 6.37 19.25
CA TRP A 133 -1.05 6.81 18.01
C TRP A 133 -2.03 7.92 18.30
N ASN A 134 -1.81 9.08 17.67
CA ASN A 134 -2.60 10.28 17.88
C ASN A 134 -3.43 10.59 16.64
N LEU A 135 -4.75 10.65 16.79
CA LEU A 135 -5.63 11.22 15.76
C LEU A 135 -5.87 12.69 16.09
N ARG A 136 -5.52 13.55 15.14
CA ARG A 136 -5.82 14.97 15.18
C ARG A 136 -6.75 15.34 14.03
N MET A 137 -7.93 15.85 14.36
CA MET A 137 -8.90 16.39 13.41
C MET A 137 -9.02 17.90 13.62
N TYR A 138 -9.10 18.68 12.54
CA TYR A 138 -9.15 20.14 12.63
C TYR A 138 -10.57 20.68 12.43
N ASN A 139 -10.88 21.82 13.03
CA ASN A 139 -12.23 22.39 13.07
C ASN A 139 -12.47 23.50 12.04
N GLY A 140 -11.49 23.83 11.19
CA GLY A 140 -11.61 24.89 10.19
C GLY A 140 -11.53 26.31 10.77
N ASN A 141 -11.01 26.50 11.99
CA ASN A 141 -10.84 27.81 12.62
C ASN A 141 -9.36 28.08 12.94
N GLY A 142 -8.70 28.85 12.07
CA GLY A 142 -7.29 29.15 12.19
C GLY A 142 -6.42 27.89 12.24
N THR A 143 -5.59 27.74 13.27
CA THR A 143 -4.74 26.55 13.46
C THR A 143 -5.31 25.55 14.48
N GLN A 144 -6.52 25.77 14.96
CA GLN A 144 -7.11 24.99 16.06
C GLN A 144 -7.40 23.55 15.68
N ASN A 145 -7.08 22.65 16.60
CA ASN A 145 -7.56 21.28 16.55
C ASN A 145 -9.03 21.27 16.99
N GLY A 146 -9.84 20.37 16.45
CA GLY A 146 -11.17 20.05 16.96
C GLY A 146 -11.14 18.81 17.84
N TRP A 147 -10.57 17.72 17.33
CA TRP A 147 -10.30 16.49 18.10
C TRP A 147 -8.81 16.22 18.16
N ASP A 148 -8.33 15.85 19.35
CA ASP A 148 -6.94 15.47 19.62
C ASP A 148 -6.92 14.35 20.66
N ILE A 149 -6.94 13.11 20.17
CA ILE A 149 -7.02 11.88 20.98
C ILE A 149 -5.80 10.99 20.72
N THR A 150 -5.25 10.39 21.77
CA THR A 150 -4.08 9.50 21.67
C THR A 150 -4.36 8.19 22.39
N ALA A 151 -3.95 7.07 21.77
CA ALA A 151 -4.14 5.73 22.30
C ALA A 151 -3.02 4.76 21.94
N GLY A 152 -2.86 3.75 22.81
CA GLY A 152 -1.94 2.63 22.64
C GLY A 152 -0.47 3.03 22.59
N PRO A 153 0.47 2.09 22.67
CA PRO A 153 1.85 2.38 22.29
C PRO A 153 1.99 2.41 20.76
N ALA A 154 2.96 3.17 20.26
CA ALA A 154 3.46 3.06 18.88
C ALA A 154 4.88 2.44 18.89
N PRO A 155 4.99 1.14 19.22
CA PRO A 155 6.29 0.49 19.39
C PRO A 155 7.07 0.41 18.08
N LEU A 156 8.37 0.67 18.14
CA LEU A 156 9.25 0.49 16.99
C LEU A 156 9.36 -0.99 16.62
N ASN A 157 9.42 -1.25 15.32
CA ASN A 157 9.63 -2.55 14.68
C ASN A 157 8.54 -3.60 14.99
N VAL A 158 7.36 -3.16 15.40
CA VAL A 158 6.20 -4.03 15.67
C VAL A 158 5.00 -3.53 14.87
N TRP A 159 4.36 -4.45 14.13
CA TRP A 159 3.11 -4.16 13.44
C TRP A 159 2.02 -3.83 14.45
N THR A 160 1.35 -2.69 14.24
CA THR A 160 0.19 -2.25 15.02
C THR A 160 -0.95 -1.98 14.06
N HIS A 161 -2.12 -2.56 14.34
CA HIS A 161 -3.36 -2.23 13.65
C HIS A 161 -3.98 -1.00 14.31
N VAL A 162 -4.20 0.05 13.53
CA VAL A 162 -4.69 1.34 14.02
C VAL A 162 -5.94 1.71 13.25
N VAL A 163 -7.01 1.99 13.98
CA VAL A 163 -8.29 2.41 13.38
C VAL A 163 -8.83 3.64 14.11
N ALA A 164 -9.25 4.64 13.35
CA ALA A 164 -10.06 5.75 13.84
C ALA A 164 -11.48 5.65 13.29
N VAL A 165 -12.47 5.82 14.17
CA VAL A 165 -13.88 5.92 13.80
C VAL A 165 -14.38 7.31 14.15
N TRP A 166 -14.95 8.01 13.17
CA TRP A 166 -15.73 9.23 13.36
C TRP A 166 -17.20 8.90 13.21
N SER A 167 -18.02 9.19 14.22
CA SER A 167 -19.46 8.91 14.20
C SER A 167 -20.32 10.01 13.56
N GLY A 168 -19.72 11.12 13.14
CA GLY A 168 -20.43 12.37 12.85
C GLY A 168 -20.43 13.35 14.03
N THR A 169 -20.10 12.89 15.23
CA THR A 169 -20.04 13.73 16.45
C THR A 169 -18.85 13.44 17.35
N GLU A 170 -18.34 12.21 17.36
CA GLU A 170 -17.25 11.77 18.23
C GLU A 170 -16.22 10.95 17.46
N ALA A 171 -14.95 11.10 17.84
CA ALA A 171 -13.85 10.28 17.35
C ALA A 171 -13.46 9.22 18.39
N LYS A 172 -13.20 7.99 17.93
CA LYS A 172 -12.69 6.87 18.74
C LYS A 172 -11.46 6.27 18.09
N LEU A 173 -10.56 5.73 18.90
CA LEU A 173 -9.40 4.97 18.46
C LEU A 173 -9.50 3.51 18.86
N PHE A 174 -9.06 2.63 17.96
CA PHE A 174 -8.91 1.21 18.21
C PHE A 174 -7.47 0.81 17.88
N ILE A 175 -6.87 0.04 18.78
CA ILE A 175 -5.50 -0.46 18.65
C ILE A 175 -5.54 -1.98 18.74
N ASN A 176 -5.00 -2.67 17.73
CA ASN A 176 -4.99 -4.12 17.66
C ASN A 176 -6.39 -4.73 17.84
N GLY A 177 -7.38 -4.16 17.13
CA GLY A 177 -8.76 -4.63 17.13
C GLY A 177 -9.59 -4.28 18.37
N ALA A 178 -9.04 -3.58 19.37
CA ALA A 178 -9.73 -3.23 20.62
C ALA A 178 -9.93 -1.71 20.76
N GLU A 179 -11.11 -1.29 21.23
CA GLU A 179 -11.40 0.12 21.53
C GLU A 179 -10.49 0.61 22.67
N ALA A 180 -9.81 1.73 22.44
CA ALA A 180 -8.96 2.36 23.45
C ALA A 180 -9.72 3.45 24.19
N THR A 181 -9.47 3.58 25.49
CA THR A 181 -9.94 4.74 26.26
C THR A 181 -9.12 5.97 25.90
N THR A 182 -9.77 7.02 25.43
CA THR A 182 -9.13 8.28 25.03
C THR A 182 -9.78 9.48 25.69
N THR A 183 -8.99 10.51 25.97
CA THR A 183 -9.48 11.85 26.33
C THR A 183 -9.30 12.78 25.16
N ASN A 184 -10.37 13.44 24.70
CA ASN A 184 -10.24 14.50 23.69
C ASN A 184 -9.67 15.77 24.34
N ASN A 185 -8.55 16.25 23.84
CA ASN A 185 -7.91 17.49 24.29
C ASN A 185 -8.26 18.72 23.43
N GLY A 186 -9.15 18.57 22.44
CA GLY A 186 -9.67 19.65 21.63
C GLY A 186 -11.06 20.16 22.08
N PRO A 187 -11.51 21.32 21.57
CA PRO A 187 -12.83 21.89 21.83
C PRO A 187 -14.00 21.15 21.15
N GLY A 188 -13.69 20.13 20.34
CA GLY A 188 -14.65 19.42 19.49
C GLY A 188 -14.74 20.02 18.07
N GLY A 189 -15.50 19.33 17.23
CA GLY A 189 -15.74 19.71 15.83
C GLY A 189 -14.74 19.11 14.83
N TYR A 190 -15.18 19.05 13.59
CA TYR A 190 -14.40 18.58 12.45
C TYR A 190 -14.82 19.42 11.25
N ASN A 191 -13.86 19.80 10.42
CA ASN A 191 -14.11 20.42 9.12
C ASN A 191 -13.38 19.59 8.06
N ALA A 192 -14.10 19.19 7.02
CA ALA A 192 -13.53 18.39 5.95
C ALA A 192 -12.51 19.22 5.15
N ASN A 193 -11.40 18.58 4.77
CA ASN A 193 -10.50 19.17 3.79
C ASN A 193 -11.22 19.29 2.43
N THR A 194 -10.93 20.35 1.68
CA THR A 194 -11.60 20.67 0.41
C THR A 194 -10.70 20.59 -0.80
N THR A 195 -9.38 20.45 -0.61
CA THR A 195 -8.42 20.54 -1.72
C THR A 195 -7.19 19.63 -1.59
N GLU A 196 -6.76 19.30 -0.37
CA GLU A 196 -5.56 18.47 -0.18
C GLU A 196 -5.78 17.01 -0.53
N MET A 197 -4.69 16.41 -1.03
CA MET A 197 -4.59 14.98 -1.27
C MET A 197 -4.60 14.19 0.03
N PHE A 198 -5.12 12.97 -0.03
CA PHE A 198 -4.87 11.97 1.00
C PHE A 198 -3.43 11.47 0.81
N ARG A 199 -2.65 11.43 1.89
CA ARG A 199 -1.24 11.02 1.85
C ARG A 199 -0.96 9.89 2.83
N VAL A 200 -0.05 9.02 2.43
CA VAL A 200 0.56 7.97 3.24
C VAL A 200 2.07 8.24 3.29
N GLY A 201 2.69 8.18 4.45
CA GLY A 201 4.13 8.30 4.65
C GLY A 201 4.65 9.70 4.99
N ALA A 202 3.92 10.77 4.63
CA ALA A 202 4.25 12.14 5.04
C ALA A 202 3.07 13.09 4.81
N LEU A 203 3.18 14.31 5.32
CA LEU A 203 2.31 15.42 4.96
C LEU A 203 2.77 16.10 3.64
N ILE A 204 2.12 17.21 3.32
CA ILE A 204 2.46 18.04 2.15
C ILE A 204 3.96 18.38 2.13
N GLY A 205 4.58 18.27 0.95
CA GLY A 205 5.99 18.58 0.76
C GLY A 205 6.98 17.62 1.43
N GLY A 206 6.51 16.53 2.05
CA GLY A 206 7.36 15.62 2.82
C GLY A 206 7.52 16.01 4.30
N ASP A 207 6.77 17.00 4.77
CA ASP A 207 6.76 17.39 6.20
C ASP A 207 6.27 16.24 7.08
N ASN A 208 6.74 16.19 8.33
CA ASN A 208 6.35 15.16 9.30
C ASN A 208 6.52 13.74 8.73
N GLY A 209 7.61 13.50 8.01
CA GLY A 209 7.84 12.28 7.27
C GLY A 209 7.95 11.07 8.19
N TYR A 210 7.12 10.06 7.96
CA TYR A 210 7.15 8.80 8.68
C TYR A 210 8.29 7.89 8.21
N ALA A 211 8.93 7.21 9.17
CA ALA A 211 9.93 6.18 8.90
C ALA A 211 9.41 4.81 9.35
N GLY A 212 9.14 3.93 8.39
CA GLY A 212 8.67 2.58 8.66
C GLY A 212 7.81 2.01 7.54
N ALA A 213 7.25 0.83 7.79
CA ALA A 213 6.31 0.18 6.88
C ALA A 213 4.86 0.57 7.22
N ILE A 214 4.04 0.70 6.18
CA ILE A 214 2.59 0.87 6.25
C ILE A 214 1.95 -0.14 5.30
N ASP A 215 0.87 -0.75 5.76
CA ASP A 215 0.13 -1.78 5.03
C ASP A 215 -1.38 -1.59 5.16
N ASP A 216 -2.13 -2.16 4.23
CA ASP A 216 -3.60 -2.27 4.24
C ASP A 216 -4.32 -0.97 4.61
N VAL A 217 -3.97 0.14 3.95
CA VAL A 217 -4.62 1.44 4.20
C VAL A 217 -6.03 1.42 3.63
N ALA A 218 -7.04 1.54 4.48
CA ALA A 218 -8.45 1.55 4.11
C ALA A 218 -9.21 2.77 4.63
N PHE A 219 -10.20 3.22 3.85
CA PHE A 219 -11.15 4.25 4.22
C PHE A 219 -12.58 3.79 3.94
N TYR A 220 -13.48 4.05 4.88
CA TYR A 220 -14.89 3.65 4.82
C TYR A 220 -15.77 4.88 5.00
N PRO A 221 -16.85 5.06 4.19
CA PRO A 221 -17.81 6.15 4.35
C PRO A 221 -18.83 5.88 5.46
N THR A 222 -18.49 4.99 6.39
CA THR A 222 -19.32 4.53 7.49
C THR A 222 -18.49 4.43 8.77
N ALA A 223 -19.17 4.50 9.92
CA ALA A 223 -18.55 4.19 11.20
C ALA A 223 -18.59 2.67 11.38
N LEU A 224 -17.42 2.01 11.31
CA LEU A 224 -17.33 0.58 11.57
C LEU A 224 -17.62 0.30 13.05
N SER A 225 -18.29 -0.83 13.29
CA SER A 225 -18.54 -1.32 14.63
C SER A 225 -17.27 -1.91 15.27
N PRO A 226 -17.18 -1.94 16.61
CA PRO A 226 -16.10 -2.64 17.30
C PRO A 226 -15.90 -4.10 16.85
N THR A 227 -16.99 -4.80 16.52
CA THR A 227 -16.94 -6.18 16.05
C THR A 227 -16.31 -6.31 14.66
N GLN A 228 -16.61 -5.41 13.72
CA GLN A 228 -15.98 -5.37 12.40
C GLN A 228 -14.48 -5.14 12.54
N ILE A 229 -14.09 -4.14 13.34
CA ILE A 229 -12.68 -3.78 13.58
C ILE A 229 -11.91 -4.94 14.24
N SER A 230 -12.50 -5.58 15.24
CA SER A 230 -11.92 -6.78 15.87
C SER A 230 -11.80 -7.95 14.89
N THR A 231 -12.76 -8.09 13.98
CA THR A 231 -12.73 -9.12 12.92
C THR A 231 -11.60 -8.87 11.94
N HIS A 232 -11.39 -7.62 11.49
CA HIS A 232 -10.26 -7.28 10.63
C HIS A 232 -8.93 -7.65 11.30
N HIS A 233 -8.71 -7.18 12.52
CA HIS A 233 -7.48 -7.46 13.27
C HIS A 233 -7.21 -8.96 13.44
N THR A 234 -8.22 -9.73 13.84
CA THR A 234 -8.06 -11.18 14.05
C THR A 234 -7.86 -11.93 12.74
N THR A 235 -8.49 -11.48 11.65
CA THR A 235 -8.32 -12.06 10.30
C THR A 235 -6.92 -11.84 9.75
N ALA A 236 -6.17 -10.83 10.22
CA ALA A 236 -4.79 -10.61 9.82
C ALA A 236 -3.86 -11.79 10.16
N SER A 237 -4.21 -12.61 11.16
CA SER A 237 -3.47 -13.85 11.48
C SER A 237 -3.84 -15.05 10.59
N SER A 238 -4.84 -14.90 9.71
CA SER A 238 -5.22 -15.94 8.76
C SER A 238 -4.13 -16.12 7.69
N THR A 239 -3.74 -17.37 7.45
CA THR A 239 -2.84 -17.71 6.35
C THR A 239 -3.56 -17.92 5.01
N VAL A 240 -4.90 -17.82 5.01
CA VAL A 240 -5.73 -17.99 3.81
C VAL A 240 -5.61 -16.74 2.94
N PRO A 241 -5.07 -16.85 1.71
CA PRO A 241 -4.93 -15.70 0.82
C PRO A 241 -6.28 -15.03 0.55
N GLY A 242 -6.32 -13.70 0.68
CA GLY A 242 -7.51 -12.89 0.41
C GLY A 242 -8.56 -12.87 1.52
N ALA A 243 -8.37 -13.58 2.65
CA ALA A 243 -9.32 -13.56 3.76
C ALA A 243 -9.45 -12.15 4.37
N TYR A 244 -8.32 -11.49 4.64
CA TYR A 244 -8.30 -10.14 5.20
C TYR A 244 -8.92 -9.12 4.23
N SER A 245 -8.46 -9.12 2.96
CA SER A 245 -9.00 -8.20 1.96
C SER A 245 -10.48 -8.41 1.67
N SER A 246 -10.99 -9.64 1.75
CA SER A 246 -12.41 -9.92 1.63
C SER A 246 -13.22 -9.33 2.79
N ALA A 247 -12.70 -9.34 4.01
CA ALA A 247 -13.35 -8.74 5.16
C ALA A 247 -13.43 -7.21 5.02
N VAL A 248 -12.29 -6.56 4.72
CA VAL A 248 -12.19 -5.12 4.47
C VAL A 248 -13.15 -4.66 3.37
N LEU A 249 -13.19 -5.37 2.24
CA LEU A 249 -14.08 -5.02 1.12
C LEU A 249 -15.56 -5.28 1.44
N ALA A 250 -15.88 -6.34 2.19
CA ALA A 250 -17.25 -6.65 2.60
C ALA A 250 -17.83 -5.58 3.53
N ASP A 251 -16.98 -4.95 4.34
CA ASP A 251 -17.37 -3.86 5.25
C ASP A 251 -17.37 -2.47 4.58
N GLY A 252 -17.16 -2.42 3.27
CA GLY A 252 -17.47 -1.25 2.43
C GLY A 252 -16.31 -0.27 2.24
N ALA A 253 -15.06 -0.75 2.26
CA ALA A 253 -13.91 0.09 1.96
C ALA A 253 -14.03 0.74 0.56
N ILE A 254 -13.96 2.07 0.51
CA ILE A 254 -14.00 2.86 -0.74
C ILE A 254 -12.59 3.16 -1.25
N LEU A 255 -11.65 3.34 -0.33
CA LEU A 255 -10.20 3.27 -0.56
C LEU A 255 -9.68 2.03 0.16
N TYR A 256 -8.89 1.22 -0.52
CA TYR A 256 -8.15 0.11 0.06
C TYR A 256 -6.88 -0.13 -0.74
N LEU A 257 -5.78 0.39 -0.21
CA LEU A 257 -4.43 0.16 -0.69
C LEU A 257 -3.90 -1.05 0.06
N GLN A 258 -3.81 -2.19 -0.62
CA GLN A 258 -3.35 -3.44 0.00
C GLN A 258 -1.82 -3.56 -0.02
N GLN A 259 -1.15 -2.69 -0.79
CA GLN A 259 0.27 -2.72 -1.15
C GLN A 259 0.81 -4.06 -1.70
N ASN A 260 -0.08 -5.03 -1.84
CA ASN A 260 -0.03 -6.21 -2.66
C ASN A 260 -0.34 -5.79 -4.10
N PRO A 261 0.67 -5.54 -4.95
CA PRO A 261 0.36 -5.38 -6.36
C PRO A 261 -0.39 -6.65 -6.76
N PRO A 262 -1.43 -6.55 -7.60
CA PRO A 262 -2.12 -7.72 -8.11
C PRO A 262 -1.07 -8.67 -8.68
N SER A 263 -0.72 -9.69 -7.91
CA SER A 263 0.28 -10.66 -8.31
C SER A 263 -0.43 -11.40 -9.42
N ALA A 264 -0.05 -11.08 -10.66
CA ALA A 264 -0.57 -11.75 -11.82
C ALA A 264 -0.19 -13.24 -11.69
N LYS A 265 -1.13 -14.00 -11.11
CA LYS A 265 -0.99 -15.44 -10.98
C LYS A 265 -1.08 -15.99 -12.37
N LEU A 266 -0.04 -16.70 -12.81
CA LEU A 266 -0.03 -17.34 -14.10
C LEU A 266 -0.29 -18.83 -13.89
N GLU A 267 -1.52 -19.28 -14.13
CA GLU A 267 -1.88 -20.70 -13.99
C GLU A 267 -1.98 -21.35 -15.38
N ILE A 268 -1.11 -22.34 -15.65
CA ILE A 268 -1.17 -23.18 -16.86
C ILE A 268 -2.11 -24.35 -16.55
N THR A 269 -3.36 -24.25 -16.99
CA THR A 269 -4.41 -25.22 -16.61
C THR A 269 -4.43 -26.49 -17.45
N SER A 270 -3.66 -26.59 -18.54
CA SER A 270 -3.47 -27.86 -19.26
C SER A 270 -2.25 -27.88 -20.19
N LEU A 271 -1.46 -28.96 -20.10
CA LEU A 271 -0.47 -29.36 -21.09
C LEU A 271 -1.00 -30.63 -21.77
N LEU A 272 -1.83 -30.46 -22.81
CA LEU A 272 -2.18 -31.39 -23.92
C LEU A 272 -3.71 -31.49 -24.19
N PRO A 273 -4.14 -31.53 -25.47
CA PRO A 273 -3.49 -30.97 -26.66
C PRO A 273 -4.29 -29.77 -27.23
N LEU A 274 -3.53 -28.70 -27.55
CA LEU A 274 -3.88 -27.57 -28.42
C LEU A 274 -4.47 -26.27 -27.84
N THR A 275 -4.75 -26.15 -26.54
CA THR A 275 -5.01 -24.81 -25.94
C THR A 275 -4.34 -24.68 -24.57
N THR A 276 -3.30 -23.84 -24.50
CA THR A 276 -2.81 -23.32 -23.22
C THR A 276 -3.75 -22.20 -22.78
N LYS A 277 -4.62 -22.47 -21.81
CA LYS A 277 -5.36 -21.40 -21.12
C LYS A 277 -4.43 -20.79 -20.07
N VAL A 278 -4.32 -19.46 -20.11
CA VAL A 278 -3.62 -18.69 -19.11
C VAL A 278 -4.67 -17.88 -18.37
N THR A 279 -4.91 -18.26 -17.12
CA THR A 279 -5.74 -17.45 -16.23
C THR A 279 -4.82 -16.50 -15.50
N PHE A 280 -5.15 -15.21 -15.50
CA PHE A 280 -4.51 -14.21 -14.66
C PHE A 280 -5.52 -13.62 -13.69
N THR A 281 -5.11 -13.47 -12.44
CA THR A 281 -5.78 -12.63 -11.44
C THR A 281 -4.91 -11.40 -11.21
N GLY A 282 -5.33 -10.23 -11.72
CA GLY A 282 -4.58 -9.00 -11.52
C GLY A 282 -4.67 -7.98 -12.66
N ILE A 283 -4.03 -6.81 -12.46
CA ILE A 283 -3.81 -5.80 -13.50
C ILE A 283 -2.54 -6.19 -14.27
N LEU A 284 -2.65 -6.33 -15.58
CA LEU A 284 -1.49 -6.41 -16.49
C LEU A 284 -1.24 -4.98 -16.99
N ALA A 285 -0.12 -4.35 -16.63
CA ALA A 285 0.30 -3.11 -17.28
C ALA A 285 1.23 -3.41 -18.47
N GLN A 286 1.39 -2.41 -19.33
CA GLN A 286 2.23 -2.46 -20.53
C GLN A 286 3.69 -2.23 -20.13
N SER A 287 4.64 -2.97 -20.72
CA SER A 287 6.07 -2.84 -20.44
C SER A 287 6.75 -2.00 -21.51
N GLU A 288 7.64 -1.09 -21.12
CA GLU A 288 8.45 -0.29 -22.06
C GLU A 288 9.81 -0.94 -22.40
N ASP A 289 10.18 -2.08 -21.79
CA ASP A 289 11.55 -2.63 -21.81
C ASP A 289 11.75 -3.89 -22.67
N LEU A 290 10.92 -4.20 -23.67
CA LEU A 290 11.13 -5.44 -24.45
C LEU A 290 10.95 -5.24 -25.95
N THR A 291 12.07 -5.04 -26.65
CA THR A 291 12.14 -4.96 -28.12
C THR A 291 11.89 -6.31 -28.83
N THR A 292 11.68 -7.40 -28.09
CA THR A 292 11.58 -8.79 -28.63
C THR A 292 10.34 -9.56 -28.18
N TRP A 293 9.43 -8.90 -27.47
CA TRP A 293 8.16 -9.48 -27.01
C TRP A 293 6.99 -8.63 -27.47
N SER A 294 5.87 -9.29 -27.78
CA SER A 294 4.63 -8.62 -28.15
C SER A 294 3.76 -8.49 -26.90
N ASP A 295 3.49 -7.26 -26.47
CA ASP A 295 2.58 -7.00 -25.35
C ASP A 295 1.13 -7.36 -25.71
N LEU A 296 0.39 -7.87 -24.72
CA LEU A 296 -1.04 -8.16 -24.82
C LEU A 296 -1.83 -6.96 -24.31
N THR A 297 -2.05 -5.98 -25.18
CA THR A 297 -2.67 -4.69 -24.81
C THR A 297 -4.20 -4.75 -24.63
N THR A 298 -4.85 -5.87 -24.95
CA THR A 298 -6.33 -6.00 -24.94
C THR A 298 -6.83 -7.34 -24.39
N ALA A 299 -6.02 -8.07 -23.62
CA ALA A 299 -6.43 -9.38 -23.11
C ALA A 299 -7.38 -9.26 -21.90
N THR A 300 -8.56 -9.88 -22.00
CA THR A 300 -9.49 -10.06 -20.87
C THR A 300 -9.38 -11.47 -20.31
N SER A 301 -9.44 -11.63 -18.98
CA SER A 301 -9.46 -12.95 -18.33
C SER A 301 -10.80 -13.68 -18.58
N PRO A 302 -10.82 -14.98 -18.94
CA PRO A 302 -9.67 -15.83 -19.24
C PRO A 302 -9.12 -15.58 -20.66
N TYR A 303 -7.81 -15.41 -20.79
CA TYR A 303 -7.18 -15.23 -22.09
C TYR A 303 -6.81 -16.58 -22.71
N THR A 304 -7.24 -16.77 -23.95
CA THR A 304 -6.82 -17.91 -24.78
C THR A 304 -5.96 -17.37 -25.93
N PRO A 305 -4.66 -17.68 -26.01
CA PRO A 305 -3.82 -17.28 -27.13
C PRO A 305 -4.41 -17.79 -28.45
N ALA A 306 -4.44 -16.94 -29.48
CA ALA A 306 -5.02 -17.27 -30.78
C ALA A 306 -4.28 -18.39 -31.55
N SER A 307 -3.09 -18.80 -31.09
CA SER A 307 -2.28 -19.87 -31.66
C SER A 307 -1.31 -20.41 -30.60
N PRO A 308 -0.94 -21.72 -30.63
CA PRO A 308 0.28 -22.19 -29.98
C PRO A 308 1.43 -21.29 -30.44
N GLN A 309 2.24 -20.78 -29.51
CA GLN A 309 3.41 -19.97 -29.82
C GLN A 309 4.63 -20.91 -29.89
N PRO A 310 5.00 -21.45 -31.08
CA PRO A 310 6.11 -22.37 -31.18
C PRO A 310 7.40 -21.74 -30.64
N GLY A 311 8.02 -22.40 -29.66
CA GLY A 311 9.27 -21.95 -29.02
C GLY A 311 9.12 -21.05 -27.79
N LYS A 312 7.90 -20.65 -27.41
CA LYS A 312 7.64 -19.84 -26.21
C LYS A 312 7.00 -20.73 -25.13
N LEU A 313 7.84 -21.33 -24.27
CA LEU A 313 7.42 -22.21 -23.15
C LEU A 313 7.03 -21.45 -21.87
N PHE A 314 7.14 -20.13 -21.89
CA PHE A 314 7.00 -19.29 -20.70
C PHE A 314 6.13 -18.09 -21.04
N PHE A 315 5.21 -17.77 -20.13
CA PHE A 315 4.60 -16.46 -20.05
C PHE A 315 5.21 -15.76 -18.84
N ARG A 316 5.38 -14.44 -18.95
CA ARG A 316 5.86 -13.61 -17.86
C ARG A 316 4.80 -12.56 -17.62
N ALA A 317 4.23 -12.56 -16.43
CA ALA A 317 3.45 -11.43 -16.01
C ALA A 317 4.40 -10.39 -15.42
N HIS A 318 4.35 -9.19 -15.96
CA HIS A 318 5.10 -8.04 -15.50
C HIS A 318 4.15 -7.08 -14.79
N ARG A 319 4.73 -6.28 -13.90
CA ARG A 319 4.04 -5.08 -13.40
C ARG A 319 3.78 -4.11 -14.51
#